data_AF-A0A1M7UG54-F1
#
_entry.id   AF-A0A1M7UG54-F1
#
_cell.length_a   1.000
_cell.length_b   1.000
_cell.length_c   1.000
_cell.angle_alpha   90.00
_cell.angle_beta   90.00
_cell.angle_gamma   90.00
#
_symmetry.space_group_name_H-M   'P 1'
#
loop_
_entity.id
_entity.type
_entity.pdbx_description
1 polymer ?
#
loop_
_entity_poly.entity_id
_entity_poly.type
_entity_poly.pdbx_seq_one_letter_code
_entity_poly.pdbx_strand_id
1 'polypeptide(L)'
;MAKAVTEIRSLARSHTRTALNVLVAVMRNTKATPPARVAAANAILDRGWGKPTQSLGNDENALELIHRIERVIVQPDHVDAENPDRESL
;
A
#
# COMPACT_ATOMS: atom_id res chain seq x y z
N MET A 1 -0.63 -21.07 6.93
CA MET A 1 -1.88 -20.69 6.21
C MET A 1 -1.93 -19.21 5.79
N ALA A 2 -0.82 -18.57 5.39
CA ALA A 2 -0.79 -17.15 5.01
C ALA A 2 -0.96 -16.89 3.49
N LYS A 3 -0.86 -17.94 2.67
CA LYS A 3 -0.80 -17.84 1.20
C LYS A 3 -2.13 -17.35 0.59
N ALA A 4 -3.26 -17.85 1.08
CA ALA A 4 -4.59 -17.48 0.58
C ALA A 4 -4.93 -15.99 0.77
N VAL A 5 -4.57 -15.39 1.91
CA VAL A 5 -4.81 -13.95 2.16
C VAL A 5 -3.96 -13.07 1.24
N THR A 6 -2.72 -13.47 0.98
CA THR A 6 -1.83 -12.78 0.04
C THR A 6 -2.35 -12.87 -1.40
N GLU A 7 -2.89 -14.02 -1.81
CA GLU A 7 -3.51 -14.23 -3.13
C GLU A 7 -4.75 -13.36 -3.33
N ILE A 8 -5.66 -13.29 -2.34
CA ILE A 8 -6.85 -12.42 -2.39
C ILE A 8 -6.44 -10.95 -2.55
N ARG A 9 -5.44 -10.49 -1.80
CA ARG A 9 -4.93 -9.11 -1.89
C ARG A 9 -4.31 -8.82 -3.26
N SER A 10 -3.59 -9.77 -3.84
CA SER A 10 -3.02 -9.64 -5.18
C SER A 10 -4.11 -9.51 -6.23
N LEU A 11 -5.12 -10.38 -6.17
CA LEU A 11 -6.26 -10.36 -7.07
C LEU A 11 -7.03 -9.04 -6.96
N ALA A 12 -7.30 -8.56 -5.75
CA ALA A 12 -7.95 -7.27 -5.54
C ALA A 12 -7.15 -6.10 -6.15
N ARG A 13 -5.83 -6.09 -6.01
CA ARG A 13 -4.95 -5.07 -6.62
C ARG A 13 -4.99 -5.12 -8.14
N SER A 14 -5.11 -6.30 -8.74
CA SER A 14 -5.23 -6.44 -10.20
C SER A 14 -6.44 -5.70 -10.78
N HIS A 15 -7.53 -5.58 -10.01
CA HIS A 15 -8.73 -4.85 -10.42
C HIS A 15 -8.63 -3.32 -10.30
N THR A 16 -7.51 -2.79 -9.82
CA THR A 16 -7.36 -1.34 -9.56
C THR A 16 -7.70 -0.49 -10.78
N ARG A 17 -7.25 -0.89 -11.98
CA ARG A 17 -7.55 -0.17 -13.23
C ARG A 17 -9.05 -0.16 -13.54
N THR A 18 -9.71 -1.31 -13.40
CA THR A 18 -11.16 -1.42 -13.61
C THR A 18 -11.94 -0.59 -12.60
N ALA A 19 -11.55 -0.64 -11.32
CA ALA A 19 -12.18 0.17 -10.27
C ALA A 19 -12.05 1.67 -10.54
N LEU A 20 -10.87 2.15 -11.00
CA LEU A 20 -10.68 3.55 -11.40
C LEU A 20 -11.60 3.94 -12.56
N ASN A 21 -11.73 3.09 -13.57
CA ASN A 21 -12.62 3.36 -14.71
C ASN A 21 -14.08 3.48 -14.26
N VAL A 22 -14.52 2.67 -13.29
CA VAL A 22 -15.86 2.77 -12.71
C VAL A 22 -16.05 4.12 -11.99
N LEU A 23 -15.07 4.56 -11.19
CA LEU A 23 -15.15 5.87 -10.51
C LEU A 23 -15.24 7.02 -11.52
N VAL A 24 -14.43 6.98 -12.59
CA VAL A 24 -14.48 7.98 -13.67
C VAL A 24 -15.85 7.96 -14.36
N ALA A 25 -16.42 6.79 -14.62
CA ALA A 25 -17.75 6.66 -15.21
C ALA A 25 -18.84 7.25 -14.31
N VAL A 26 -18.82 6.96 -13.00
CA VAL A 26 -19.76 7.53 -12.02
C VAL A 26 -19.64 9.05 -11.95
N MET A 27 -18.42 9.58 -11.88
CA MET A 27 -18.17 11.03 -11.83
C MET A 27 -18.74 11.77 -13.05
N ARG A 28 -18.66 11.15 -14.23
CA ARG A 28 -19.14 11.70 -15.52
C ARG A 28 -20.63 11.44 -15.79
N ASN A 29 -21.27 10.54 -15.04
CA ASN A 29 -22.67 10.18 -15.28
C ASN A 29 -23.62 11.26 -14.76
N THR A 30 -24.32 11.95 -15.66
CA THR A 30 -25.31 13.00 -15.30
C THR A 30 -26.55 12.46 -14.60
N LYS A 31 -26.83 11.16 -14.70
CA LYS A 31 -27.94 10.49 -14.00
C LYS A 31 -27.56 10.01 -12.59
N ALA A 32 -26.27 9.99 -12.26
CA ALA A 32 -25.83 9.65 -10.91
C ALA A 32 -26.16 10.80 -9.95
N THR A 33 -26.46 10.48 -8.69
CA THR A 33 -26.77 11.51 -7.70
C THR A 33 -25.56 12.42 -7.48
N PRO A 34 -25.78 13.72 -7.20
CA PRO A 34 -24.67 14.65 -6.94
C PRO A 34 -23.67 14.13 -5.87
N PRO A 35 -24.11 13.56 -4.73
CA PRO A 35 -23.18 13.00 -3.75
C PRO A 35 -22.34 11.84 -4.29
N ALA A 36 -22.90 10.95 -5.12
CA ALA A 36 -22.16 9.84 -5.70
C ALA A 36 -21.04 10.32 -6.65
N ARG A 37 -21.31 11.39 -7.41
CA ARG A 37 -20.31 12.01 -8.29
C ARG A 37 -19.17 12.66 -7.50
N VAL A 38 -19.50 13.36 -6.42
CA VAL A 38 -18.51 13.97 -5.51
C VAL A 38 -17.66 12.90 -4.82
N ALA A 39 -18.30 11.84 -4.31
CA ALA A 39 -17.59 10.72 -3.69
C ALA A 39 -16.62 10.03 -4.66
N ALA A 40 -17.04 9.83 -5.92
CA ALA A 40 -16.18 9.26 -6.96
C ALA A 40 -14.99 10.17 -7.30
N ALA A 41 -15.20 11.49 -7.38
CA ALA A 41 -14.14 12.46 -7.61
C ALA A 41 -13.12 12.48 -6.46
N ASN A 42 -13.58 12.56 -5.22
CA ASN A 42 -12.72 12.53 -4.03
C ASN A 42 -11.91 11.24 -3.96
N ALA A 43 -12.53 10.09 -4.25
CA ALA A 43 -11.85 8.80 -4.27
C ALA A 43 -10.70 8.72 -5.30
N ILE A 44 -10.81 9.43 -6.42
CA ILE A 44 -9.73 9.53 -7.41
C ILE A 44 -8.62 10.47 -6.91
N LEU A 45 -8.99 11.65 -6.39
CA LEU A 45 -8.04 12.65 -5.88
C LEU A 45 -7.21 12.11 -4.71
N ASP A 46 -7.87 11.49 -3.73
CA ASP A 46 -7.22 10.88 -2.56
C ASP A 46 -6.16 9.83 -2.95
N ARG A 47 -6.31 9.18 -4.12
CA ARG A 47 -5.37 8.18 -4.63
C ARG A 47 -4.23 8.79 -5.45
N GLY A 48 -4.50 9.87 -6.18
CA GLY A 48 -3.49 10.54 -7.02
C GLY A 48 -2.60 11.50 -6.25
N TRP A 49 -3.13 12.13 -5.20
CA TRP A 49 -2.48 13.20 -4.44
C TRP A 49 -2.31 12.88 -2.96
N GLY A 50 -2.86 11.76 -2.50
CA GLY A 50 -2.95 11.45 -1.08
C GLY A 50 -4.11 12.18 -0.41
N LYS A 51 -4.38 11.83 0.85
CA LYS A 51 -5.33 12.60 1.67
C LYS A 51 -4.66 13.90 2.12
N PRO A 52 -5.41 15.01 2.21
CA PRO A 52 -4.90 16.23 2.82
C PRO A 52 -4.32 15.90 4.19
N THR A 53 -3.14 16.46 4.50
CA THR A 53 -2.53 16.32 5.82
C THR A 53 -3.55 16.72 6.86
N GLN A 54 -4.01 15.77 7.68
CA GLN A 54 -4.85 16.10 8.82
C GLN A 54 -3.97 16.98 9.71
N SER A 55 -4.29 18.28 9.79
CA SER A 55 -3.78 19.09 10.88
C SER A 55 -4.23 18.38 12.15
N LEU A 56 -3.27 17.79 12.86
CA LEU A 56 -3.46 17.42 14.25
C LEU A 56 -3.75 18.76 14.93
N GLY A 57 -5.03 19.03 15.17
CA GLY A 57 -5.42 20.11 16.06
C GLY A 57 -4.67 19.88 17.37
N ASN A 58 -4.17 20.96 17.96
CA ASN A 58 -3.61 20.97 19.30
C ASN A 58 -4.69 20.56 20.31
N ASP A 59 -5.05 19.29 20.34
CA ASP A 59 -5.71 18.69 21.49
C ASP A 59 -4.59 18.45 22.51
N GLU A 60 -4.73 19.01 23.72
CA GLU A 60 -3.79 18.84 24.85
C GLU A 60 -3.56 17.38 25.26
N ASN A 61 -4.17 16.42 24.56
CA ASN A 61 -4.07 14.99 24.77
C ASN A 61 -3.70 14.22 23.48
N ALA A 62 -3.16 14.92 22.47
CA ALA A 62 -2.66 14.29 21.25
C ALA A 62 -1.48 13.38 21.61
N LEU A 63 -1.69 12.07 21.49
CA LEU A 63 -0.62 11.08 21.56
C LEU A 63 0.44 11.48 20.53
N GLU A 64 1.63 11.90 20.98
CA GLU A 64 2.78 12.09 20.11
C GLU A 64 3.04 10.75 19.42
N LEU A 65 2.63 10.65 18.16
CA LEU A 65 2.85 9.47 17.35
C LEU A 65 4.33 9.46 16.96
N ILE A 66 5.18 8.94 17.85
CA ILE A 66 6.60 8.78 17.59
C ILE A 66 6.76 7.66 16.55
N HIS A 67 7.01 8.05 15.30
CA HIS A 67 7.40 7.11 14.26
C HIS A 67 8.87 6.71 14.45
N ARG A 68 9.12 5.54 15.06
CA ARG A 68 10.47 4.94 15.12
C ARG A 68 10.73 4.13 13.85
N ILE A 69 11.69 4.59 13.04
CA ILE A 69 12.16 3.85 11.86
C ILE A 69 13.44 3.12 12.23
N GLU A 70 13.43 1.79 12.19
CA GLU A 70 14.62 0.94 12.34
C GLU A 70 15.10 0.43 10.98
N ARG A 71 16.37 0.68 10.65
CA ARG A 71 17.04 0.08 9.49
C ARG A 71 17.98 -1.01 9.98
N VAL A 72 17.65 -2.25 9.68
CA VAL A 72 18.53 -3.40 9.94
C VAL A 72 19.26 -3.72 8.63
N ILE A 73 20.58 -3.51 8.61
CA ILE A 73 21.45 -3.91 7.50
C ILE A 73 21.92 -5.32 7.81
N VAL A 74 21.45 -6.30 7.05
CA VAL A 74 21.90 -7.69 7.16
C VAL A 74 22.99 -7.91 6.12
N GLN A 75 24.17 -8.34 6.56
CA GLN A 75 25.16 -8.89 5.65
C GLN A 75 24.66 -10.28 5.25
N PRO A 76 24.38 -10.55 3.96
CA PRO A 76 23.98 -11.90 3.56
C PRO A 76 25.14 -12.84 3.88
N ASP A 77 24.82 -13.94 4.58
CA ASP A 77 25.79 -14.92 5.03
C ASP A 77 26.74 -15.32 3.90
N HIS A 78 28.02 -15.43 4.26
CA HIS A 78 29.07 -15.94 3.40
C HIS A 78 28.65 -17.34 2.95
N VAL A 79 28.29 -17.48 1.67
CA VAL A 79 28.11 -18.79 1.06
C VAL A 79 29.41 -19.55 1.28
N ASP A 80 29.32 -20.65 2.05
CA ASP A 80 30.43 -21.53 2.38
C ASP A 80 31.21 -21.86 1.10
N ALA A 81 32.36 -21.21 0.94
CA ALA A 81 33.30 -21.53 -0.11
C ALA A 81 33.88 -22.92 0.24
N GLU A 82 33.30 -23.93 -0.40
CA GLU A 82 33.92 -25.17 -0.86
C GLU A 82 35.00 -25.74 0.06
N ASN A 83 34.63 -26.76 0.82
CA ASN A 83 35.55 -27.69 1.47
C ASN A 83 36.56 -28.25 0.42
N PRO A 84 37.85 -27.87 0.45
CA PRO A 84 38.83 -28.36 -0.51
C PRO A 84 39.39 -29.75 -0.17
N ASP A 85 38.95 -30.38 0.93
CA ASP A 85 39.56 -31.63 1.41
C ASP A 85 38.85 -32.89 0.89
N ARG A 86 38.63 -32.95 -0.43
CA ARG A 86 38.36 -34.22 -1.13
C ARG A 86 39.39 -34.44 -2.24
N GLU A 87 40.61 -34.81 -1.86
CA GLU A 87 41.40 -35.84 -2.54
C GLU A 87 42.67 -36.26 -1.74
N SER A 88 42.96 -37.57 -1.80
CA SER A 88 44.17 -38.30 -1.37
C SER A 88 44.32 -38.75 0.11
N LEU A 89 43.70 -39.89 0.46
CA LEU A 89 44.37 -41.19 0.75
C LEU A 89 43.36 -42.32 0.94
#